data_AF-A0A9E4WTB3-F1
#
_entry.id   AF-A0A9E4WTB3-F1
#
_cell.length_a   1.000
_cell.length_b   1.000
_cell.length_c   1.000
_cell.angle_alpha   90.00
_cell.angle_beta   90.00
_cell.angle_gamma   90.00
#
_symmetry.space_group_name_H-M   'P 1'
#
loop_
_entity.id
_entity.type
_entity.pdbx_description
1 polymer ?
#
loop_
_entity_poly.entity_id
_entity_poly.type
_entity_poly.pdbx_seq_one_letter_code
_entity_poly.pdbx_strand_id
1 'polypeptide(L)'
;TRFTAVRLHNVMGSRGSVVPLFLRQIERGGPVLLTHADIARYFMSPPEAVKLLIQAGAQAGDASTLVLDLGEEVRIADLAEKLIRLRGYQPGKDIEIVYTGLRPGEQVIEEPLEKRGRFLTTGHPKIYQVEGTPTCSADEIFGRIEELQRNMPESRDELATRLHALARIDLRDVQPAPTTSDN
;
A
#
# COMPACT_ATOMS: atom_id res chain seq x y z
N THR A 1 28.27 -4.29 6.63
CA THR A 1 26.87 -4.15 7.09
C THR A 1 25.97 -4.90 6.13
N ARG A 2 24.97 -5.62 6.62
CA ARG A 2 23.97 -6.30 5.78
C ARG A 2 22.69 -5.49 5.78
N PHE A 3 22.07 -5.36 4.61
CA PHE A 3 20.82 -4.63 4.43
C PHE A 3 19.76 -5.54 3.82
N THR A 4 18.54 -5.37 4.27
CA THR A 4 17.36 -6.12 3.82
C THR A 4 16.18 -5.19 3.85
N ALA A 5 15.34 -5.26 2.81
CA ALA A 5 14.07 -4.57 2.77
C ALA A 5 12.94 -5.58 2.96
N VAL A 6 11.96 -5.26 3.80
CA VAL A 6 10.72 -6.04 3.94
C VAL A 6 9.55 -5.13 3.56
N ARG A 7 8.79 -5.51 2.53
CA ARG A 7 7.61 -4.77 2.10
C ARG A 7 6.39 -5.21 2.92
N LEU A 8 5.95 -4.32 3.79
CA LEU A 8 4.72 -4.47 4.56
C LEU A 8 3.54 -3.86 3.80
N HIS A 9 2.35 -4.41 4.02
CA HIS A 9 1.10 -3.76 3.62
C HIS A 9 0.42 -3.17 4.87
N ASN A 10 -0.91 -3.01 4.85
CA ASN A 10 -1.63 -2.36 5.95
C ASN A 10 -1.57 -3.20 7.22
N VAL A 11 -1.12 -2.56 8.31
CA VAL A 11 -1.22 -3.12 9.65
C VAL A 11 -2.46 -2.56 10.33
N MET A 12 -3.35 -3.44 10.76
CA MET A 12 -4.63 -3.07 11.34
C MET A 12 -4.43 -2.24 12.63
N GLY A 13 -5.14 -1.12 12.73
CA GLY A 13 -5.07 -0.24 13.91
C GLY A 13 -3.78 0.60 13.99
N SER A 14 -2.94 0.62 12.96
CA SER A 14 -1.76 1.48 12.92
C SER A 14 -2.12 2.97 12.91
N ARG A 15 -1.21 3.84 13.39
CA ARG A 15 -1.46 5.28 13.49
C ARG A 15 -1.76 5.88 12.12
N GLY A 16 -2.85 6.66 12.02
CA GLY A 16 -3.27 7.28 10.77
C GLY A 16 -3.95 6.33 9.78
N SER A 17 -4.13 5.06 10.12
CA SER A 17 -4.85 4.11 9.26
C SER A 17 -6.37 4.32 9.27
N VAL A 18 -7.04 3.61 8.37
CA VAL A 18 -8.49 3.71 8.16
C VAL A 18 -9.31 3.30 9.38
N VAL A 19 -8.87 2.30 10.15
CA VAL A 19 -9.64 1.79 11.30
C VAL A 19 -9.76 2.85 12.42
N PRO A 20 -8.68 3.46 12.94
CA PRO A 20 -8.80 4.56 13.90
C PRO A 20 -9.52 5.80 13.34
N LEU A 21 -9.48 6.02 12.02
CA LEU A 21 -10.24 7.10 11.40
C LEU A 21 -11.75 6.83 11.49
N PHE A 22 -12.19 5.64 11.07
CA PHE A 22 -13.59 5.23 11.11
C PHE A 22 -14.14 5.20 12.53
N LEU A 23 -13.37 4.65 13.48
CA LEU A 23 -13.78 4.65 14.88
C LEU A 23 -14.02 6.07 15.41
N ARG A 24 -13.14 7.03 15.09
CA ARG A 24 -13.33 8.44 15.47
C ARG A 24 -14.51 9.10 14.77
N GLN A 25 -14.79 8.75 13.52
CA GLN A 25 -15.97 9.24 12.80
C GLN A 25 -17.25 8.71 13.46
N ILE A 26 -17.29 7.41 13.78
CA ILE A 26 -18.40 6.75 14.46
C ILE A 26 -18.64 7.34 15.84
N GLU A 27 -17.60 7.52 16.64
CA GLU A 27 -17.68 8.13 17.98
C GLU A 27 -18.21 9.56 17.98
N ARG A 28 -18.12 10.26 16.84
CA ARG A 28 -18.65 11.62 16.63
C ARG A 28 -20.07 11.64 16.06
N GLY A 29 -20.69 10.48 15.81
CA GLY A 29 -22.02 10.37 15.22
C GLY A 29 -22.04 10.25 13.69
N GLY A 30 -20.88 10.04 13.05
CA GLY A 30 -20.79 9.86 11.59
C GLY A 30 -20.81 11.15 10.77
N PRO A 31 -20.87 11.05 9.42
CA PRO A 31 -20.80 9.82 8.62
C PRO A 31 -19.38 9.22 8.57
N VAL A 32 -19.28 7.94 8.19
CA VAL A 32 -18.00 7.32 7.82
C VAL A 32 -17.67 7.70 6.38
N LEU A 33 -16.48 8.24 6.16
CA LEU A 33 -16.05 8.71 4.83
C LEU A 33 -15.21 7.65 4.14
N LEU A 34 -15.66 7.18 2.98
CA LEU A 34 -15.00 6.15 2.18
C LEU A 34 -14.65 6.70 0.79
N THR A 35 -13.51 6.34 0.23
CA THR A 35 -13.09 6.87 -1.08
C THR A 35 -13.83 6.20 -2.23
N HIS A 36 -13.99 4.87 -2.19
CA HIS A 36 -14.68 4.10 -3.23
C HIS A 36 -15.35 2.83 -2.65
N ALA A 37 -16.44 2.36 -3.25
CA ALA A 37 -17.20 1.19 -2.78
C ALA A 37 -16.40 -0.12 -2.92
N ASP A 38 -15.64 -0.23 -4.00
CA ASP A 38 -14.88 -1.45 -4.34
C ASP A 38 -13.43 -1.43 -3.86
N ILE A 39 -13.07 -0.48 -3.00
CA ILE A 39 -11.70 -0.41 -2.49
C ILE A 39 -11.45 -1.59 -1.54
N ALA A 40 -10.44 -2.38 -1.86
CA ALA A 40 -10.05 -3.56 -1.09
C ALA A 40 -8.56 -3.52 -0.74
N ARG A 41 -8.22 -3.99 0.46
CA ARG A 41 -6.86 -3.92 0.99
C ARG A 41 -6.51 -5.16 1.79
N TYR A 42 -5.25 -5.59 1.69
CA TYR A 42 -4.70 -6.59 2.59
C TYR A 42 -4.45 -5.97 3.96
N PHE A 43 -4.82 -6.70 5.01
CA PHE A 43 -4.54 -6.34 6.39
C PHE A 43 -3.84 -7.47 7.11
N MET A 44 -2.94 -7.09 8.01
CA MET A 44 -2.40 -8.01 8.99
C MET A 44 -2.55 -7.46 10.39
N SER A 45 -2.59 -8.37 11.37
CA SER A 45 -2.58 -7.98 12.78
C SER A 45 -1.19 -7.47 13.20
N PRO A 46 -1.08 -6.55 14.18
CA PRO A 46 0.22 -6.12 14.68
C PRO A 46 1.12 -7.26 15.18
N PRO A 47 0.63 -8.26 15.95
CA PRO A 47 1.47 -9.38 16.38
C PRO A 47 2.00 -10.21 15.20
N GLU A 48 1.18 -10.40 14.17
CA GLU A 48 1.59 -11.10 12.95
C GLU A 48 2.66 -10.32 12.18
N ALA A 49 2.50 -9.00 12.05
CA ALA A 49 3.49 -8.12 11.41
C ALA A 49 4.86 -8.23 12.09
N VAL A 50 4.88 -8.13 13.43
CA VAL A 50 6.12 -8.22 14.22
C VAL A 50 6.76 -9.60 14.07
N LYS A 51 5.97 -10.68 14.16
CA LYS A 51 6.47 -12.05 14.00
C LYS A 51 7.13 -12.26 12.63
N LEU A 52 6.45 -11.84 11.56
CA LEU A 52 6.96 -11.99 10.20
C LEU A 52 8.19 -11.12 9.95
N LEU A 53 8.26 -9.91 10.51
CA LEU A 53 9.46 -9.06 10.41
C LEU A 53 10.68 -9.69 11.09
N ILE A 54 10.51 -10.25 12.29
CA ILE A 54 11.61 -10.91 13.00
C ILE A 54 12.09 -12.14 12.21
N GLN A 55 11.17 -12.96 11.70
CA GLN A 55 11.50 -14.13 10.90
C GLN A 55 12.16 -13.75 9.57
N ALA A 56 11.65 -12.72 8.88
CA ALA A 56 12.22 -12.17 7.67
C ALA A 56 13.67 -11.73 7.91
N GLY A 57 13.93 -10.97 8.99
CA GLY A 57 15.27 -10.53 9.35
C GLY A 57 16.22 -11.68 9.71
N ALA A 58 15.72 -12.75 10.31
CA ALA A 58 16.52 -13.95 10.62
C ALA A 58 16.88 -14.79 9.38
N GLN A 59 16.04 -14.74 8.35
CA GLN A 59 16.20 -15.51 7.10
C GLN A 59 16.78 -14.68 5.95
N ALA A 60 16.99 -13.38 6.15
CA ALA A 60 17.41 -12.49 5.11
C ALA A 60 18.84 -12.75 4.64
N GLY A 61 18.98 -12.98 3.33
CA GLY A 61 20.27 -12.91 2.66
C GLY A 61 20.73 -11.47 2.46
N ASP A 62 21.97 -11.31 1.99
CA ASP A 62 22.50 -10.00 1.64
C ASP A 62 21.67 -9.36 0.52
N ALA A 63 21.30 -8.08 0.70
CA ALA A 63 20.55 -7.28 -0.25
C ALA A 63 19.20 -7.86 -0.71
N SER A 64 18.57 -8.69 0.13
CA SER A 64 17.28 -9.31 -0.19
C SER A 64 16.11 -8.33 -0.01
N THR A 65 15.19 -8.32 -0.98
CA THR A 65 13.86 -7.71 -0.83
C THR A 65 12.85 -8.81 -0.54
N LEU A 66 12.19 -8.73 0.61
CA LEU A 66 11.22 -9.71 1.06
C LEU A 66 9.81 -9.13 1.00
N VAL A 67 8.85 -9.94 0.56
CA VAL A 67 7.42 -9.60 0.56
C VAL A 67 6.68 -10.66 1.37
N LEU A 68 5.64 -10.23 2.09
CA LEU A 68 4.84 -11.08 2.95
C LEU A 68 3.55 -11.50 2.26
N ASP A 69 3.18 -12.76 2.46
CA ASP A 69 1.84 -13.25 2.18
C ASP A 69 0.88 -12.79 3.29
N LEU A 70 -0.15 -12.05 2.90
CA LEU A 70 -1.14 -11.51 3.82
C LEU A 70 -2.50 -12.20 3.74
N GLY A 71 -2.64 -13.21 2.87
CA GLY A 71 -3.90 -13.91 2.65
C GLY A 71 -4.89 -13.08 1.84
N GLU A 72 -6.12 -12.98 2.30
CA GLU A 72 -7.24 -12.40 1.55
C GLU A 72 -7.37 -10.88 1.75
N GLU A 73 -7.80 -10.20 0.69
CA GLU A 73 -8.13 -8.78 0.76
C GLU A 73 -9.46 -8.55 1.51
N VAL A 74 -9.55 -7.40 2.17
CA VAL A 74 -10.75 -6.97 2.88
C VAL A 74 -11.32 -5.74 2.19
N ARG A 75 -12.59 -5.80 1.79
CA ARG A 75 -13.32 -4.63 1.30
C ARG A 75 -13.47 -3.60 2.42
N ILE A 76 -13.08 -2.37 2.16
CA ILE A 76 -13.10 -1.32 3.18
C ILE A 76 -14.54 -0.91 3.54
N ALA A 77 -15.49 -1.05 2.61
CA ALA A 77 -16.92 -0.89 2.90
C ALA A 77 -17.39 -1.89 3.97
N ASP A 78 -17.09 -3.18 3.80
CA ASP A 78 -17.44 -4.23 4.77
C ASP A 78 -16.78 -3.98 6.13
N LEU A 79 -15.53 -3.49 6.13
CA LEU A 79 -14.83 -3.09 7.34
C LEU A 79 -15.54 -1.93 8.04
N ALA A 80 -15.96 -0.89 7.31
CA ALA A 80 -16.71 0.24 7.86
C ALA A 80 -18.01 -0.23 8.51
N GLU A 81 -18.80 -1.04 7.81
CA GLU A 81 -20.06 -1.56 8.35
C GLU A 81 -19.86 -2.42 9.60
N LYS A 82 -18.83 -3.29 9.60
CA LYS A 82 -18.48 -4.10 10.78
C LYS A 82 -18.16 -3.21 11.98
N LEU A 83 -17.38 -2.14 11.78
CA LEU A 83 -17.03 -1.22 12.85
C LEU A 83 -18.25 -0.46 13.38
N ILE A 84 -19.17 -0.03 12.50
CA ILE A 84 -20.44 0.61 12.89
C ILE A 84 -21.25 -0.35 13.77
N ARG A 85 -21.46 -1.60 13.32
CA ARG A 85 -22.19 -2.64 14.07
C ARG A 85 -21.53 -2.95 15.42
N LEU A 86 -20.21 -3.04 15.47
CA LEU A 86 -19.44 -3.28 16.71
C LEU A 86 -19.61 -2.16 17.74
N ARG A 87 -19.96 -0.95 17.32
CA ARG A 87 -20.27 0.19 18.21
C ARG A 87 -21.75 0.25 18.62
N GLY A 88 -22.56 -0.72 18.20
CA GLY A 88 -23.98 -0.80 18.55
C GLY A 88 -24.91 -0.02 17.63
N TYR A 89 -24.41 0.46 16.49
CA TYR A 89 -25.16 1.25 15.51
C TYR A 89 -25.58 0.42 14.29
N GLN A 90 -26.66 0.83 13.62
CA GLN A 90 -27.12 0.28 12.35
C GLN A 90 -26.52 1.07 11.16
N PRO A 91 -25.70 0.45 10.29
CA PRO A 91 -25.21 1.10 9.08
C PRO A 91 -26.35 1.59 8.19
N GLY A 92 -26.23 2.80 7.66
CA GLY A 92 -27.22 3.43 6.78
C GLY A 92 -28.48 3.95 7.48
N LYS A 93 -28.59 3.76 8.81
CA LYS A 93 -29.69 4.32 9.62
C LYS A 93 -29.18 5.21 10.73
N ASP A 94 -28.34 4.67 11.60
CA ASP A 94 -27.74 5.43 12.71
C ASP A 94 -26.46 6.13 12.25
N ILE A 95 -25.70 5.50 11.35
CA ILE A 95 -24.46 6.05 10.78
C ILE A 95 -24.42 5.75 9.29
N GLU A 96 -24.34 6.80 8.48
CA GLU A 96 -24.19 6.70 7.03
C GLU A 96 -22.73 6.44 6.60
N ILE A 97 -22.55 5.82 5.44
CA ILE A 97 -21.28 5.71 4.72
C ILE A 97 -21.36 6.61 3.50
N VAL A 98 -20.48 7.60 3.40
CA VAL A 98 -20.46 8.60 2.32
C VAL A 98 -19.21 8.41 1.47
N TYR A 99 -19.41 8.34 0.14
CA TYR A 99 -18.34 8.19 -0.83
C TYR A 99 -17.77 9.54 -1.25
N THR A 100 -16.47 9.75 -1.04
CA THR A 100 -15.79 11.03 -1.33
C THR A 100 -15.04 11.05 -2.66
N GLY A 101 -14.97 9.92 -3.36
CA GLY A 101 -14.14 9.76 -4.54
C GLY A 101 -12.68 9.40 -4.21
N LEU A 102 -11.98 8.91 -5.22
CA LEU A 102 -10.57 8.55 -5.15
C LEU A 102 -9.68 9.79 -5.11
N ARG A 103 -8.62 9.72 -4.30
CA ARG A 103 -7.58 10.74 -4.27
C ARG A 103 -6.61 10.52 -5.45
N PRO A 104 -5.91 11.57 -5.93
CA PRO A 104 -4.88 11.42 -6.95
C PRO A 104 -3.86 10.34 -6.56
N GLY A 105 -3.66 9.35 -7.45
CA GLY A 105 -2.74 8.23 -7.22
C GLY A 105 -3.28 7.09 -6.34
N GLU A 106 -4.52 7.19 -5.85
CA GLU A 106 -5.16 6.11 -5.07
C GLU A 106 -5.64 4.98 -6.01
N GLN A 107 -5.24 3.75 -5.71
CA GLN A 107 -5.67 2.56 -6.46
C GLN A 107 -6.91 1.94 -5.81
N VAL A 108 -7.88 1.47 -6.60
CA VAL A 108 -9.06 0.77 -6.06
C VAL A 108 -8.65 -0.58 -5.45
N ILE A 109 -7.88 -1.36 -6.18
CA ILE A 109 -7.40 -2.68 -5.76
C ILE A 109 -5.88 -2.64 -5.71
N GLU A 110 -5.31 -3.27 -4.71
CA GLU A 110 -3.86 -3.40 -4.59
C GLU A 110 -3.35 -4.52 -5.50
N GLU A 111 -2.24 -4.28 -6.22
CA GLU A 111 -1.69 -5.27 -7.15
C GLU A 111 -1.38 -6.60 -6.44
N PRO A 112 -1.93 -7.73 -6.92
CA PRO A 112 -1.64 -9.06 -6.38
C PRO A 112 -0.15 -9.36 -6.40
N LEU A 113 0.30 -10.21 -5.48
CA LEU A 113 1.70 -10.58 -5.36
C LEU A 113 2.24 -11.11 -6.70
N GLU A 114 1.48 -11.98 -7.39
CA GLU A 114 1.89 -12.65 -8.62
C GLU A 114 2.24 -11.69 -9.77
N LYS A 115 1.70 -10.47 -9.74
CA LYS A 115 1.99 -9.45 -10.78
C LYS A 115 3.26 -8.63 -10.49
N ARG A 116 3.85 -8.75 -9.30
CA ARG A 116 4.98 -7.92 -8.87
C ARG A 116 6.36 -8.51 -9.18
N GLY A 117 6.43 -9.64 -9.89
CA GLY A 117 7.68 -10.25 -10.36
C GLY A 117 7.78 -11.74 -10.06
N ARG A 118 8.99 -12.28 -10.12
CA ARG A 118 9.27 -13.66 -9.74
C ARG A 118 9.57 -13.74 -8.24
N PHE A 119 8.99 -14.73 -7.58
CA PHE A 119 9.16 -14.97 -6.15
C PHE A 119 9.90 -16.27 -5.91
N LEU A 120 10.84 -16.22 -4.98
CA LEU A 120 11.46 -17.40 -4.40
C LEU A 120 10.87 -17.67 -3.04
N THR A 121 10.60 -18.93 -2.75
CA THR A 121 10.17 -19.38 -1.42
C THR A 121 11.34 -19.24 -0.44
N THR A 122 11.01 -18.91 0.80
CA THR A 122 11.97 -18.91 1.91
C THR A 122 11.69 -20.09 2.84
N GLY A 123 12.42 -20.18 3.95
CA GLY A 123 12.13 -21.16 5.02
C GLY A 123 10.80 -20.90 5.75
N HIS A 124 10.10 -19.80 5.49
CA HIS A 124 8.80 -19.49 6.05
C HIS A 124 7.72 -19.41 4.95
N PRO A 125 6.56 -20.07 5.10
CA PRO A 125 5.55 -20.18 4.04
C PRO A 125 4.88 -18.84 3.68
N LYS A 126 4.95 -17.84 4.57
CA LYS A 126 4.40 -16.50 4.33
C LYS A 126 5.45 -15.45 3.92
N ILE A 127 6.69 -15.86 3.67
CA ILE A 127 7.78 -14.93 3.34
C ILE A 127 8.35 -15.35 2.00
N TYR A 128 8.34 -14.43 1.05
CA TYR A 128 8.88 -14.62 -0.29
C TYR A 128 10.01 -13.63 -0.52
N GLN A 129 11.05 -14.07 -1.22
CA GLN A 129 12.08 -13.18 -1.74
C GLN A 129 11.71 -12.77 -3.16
N VAL A 130 11.79 -11.46 -3.44
CA VAL A 130 11.58 -10.92 -4.78
C VAL A 130 12.87 -11.06 -5.58
N GLU A 131 12.80 -11.73 -6.72
CA GLU A 131 13.83 -11.62 -7.76
C GLU A 131 13.60 -10.32 -8.53
N GLY A 132 14.59 -9.42 -8.46
CA GLY A 132 14.62 -8.22 -9.26
C GLY A 132 16.03 -7.97 -9.77
N THR A 133 16.16 -7.74 -11.08
CA THR A 133 17.37 -7.15 -11.65
C THR A 133 17.16 -5.64 -11.64
N PRO A 134 18.04 -4.86 -11.00
CA PRO A 134 17.97 -3.40 -11.07
C PRO A 134 18.00 -2.97 -12.54
N THR A 135 16.98 -2.22 -12.97
CA THR A 135 16.91 -1.66 -14.34
C THR A 135 17.58 -0.29 -14.45
N CYS A 136 17.97 0.30 -13.32
CA CYS A 136 18.82 1.48 -13.26
C CYS A 136 19.92 1.30 -12.21
N SER A 137 20.99 2.08 -12.37
CA SER A 137 22.12 2.13 -11.44
C SER A 137 21.85 3.10 -10.29
N ALA A 138 22.56 2.88 -9.17
CA ALA A 138 22.49 3.79 -8.02
C ALA A 138 22.89 5.23 -8.41
N ASP A 139 23.92 5.39 -9.24
CA ASP A 139 24.41 6.69 -9.68
C ASP A 139 23.37 7.46 -10.51
N GLU A 140 22.59 6.77 -11.35
CA GLU A 140 21.49 7.40 -12.09
C GLU A 140 20.38 7.90 -11.17
N ILE A 141 20.03 7.13 -10.13
CA ILE A 141 19.04 7.55 -9.13
C ILE A 141 19.57 8.76 -8.37
N PHE A 142 20.79 8.70 -7.84
CA PHE A 142 21.38 9.79 -7.08
C PHE A 142 21.54 11.05 -7.92
N GLY A 143 21.99 10.93 -9.18
CA GLY A 143 22.11 12.06 -10.10
C GLY A 143 20.77 12.77 -10.35
N ARG A 144 19.66 12.03 -10.46
CA ARG A 144 18.32 12.64 -10.60
C ARG A 144 17.79 13.24 -9.31
N ILE A 145 18.10 12.66 -8.16
CA ILE A 145 17.78 13.27 -6.86
C ILE A 145 18.51 14.61 -6.71
N GLU A 146 19.79 14.65 -7.07
CA GLU A 146 20.57 15.90 -7.06
C GLU A 146 20.03 16.93 -8.04
N GLU A 147 19.60 16.51 -9.23
CA GLU A 147 18.95 17.39 -10.20
C GLU A 147 17.65 17.98 -9.65
N LEU A 148 16.83 17.16 -9.00
CA LEU A 148 15.60 17.59 -8.32
C LEU A 148 15.88 18.58 -7.19
N GLN A 149 16.95 18.37 -6.43
CA GLN A 149 17.37 19.28 -5.37
C GLN A 149 17.89 20.61 -5.92
N ARG A 150 18.67 20.58 -7.01
CA ARG A 150 19.17 21.78 -7.69
C ARG A 150 18.05 22.59 -8.33
N ASN A 151 17.06 21.92 -8.91
CA ASN A 151 15.93 22.52 -9.62
C ASN A 151 14.62 22.25 -8.87
N MET A 152 14.57 22.63 -7.59
CA MET A 152 13.42 22.39 -6.72
C MET A 152 12.17 23.10 -7.26
N PRO A 153 11.07 22.38 -7.54
CA PRO A 153 9.83 23.01 -7.96
C PRO A 153 9.24 23.90 -6.86
N GLU A 154 8.69 25.05 -7.24
CA GLU A 154 8.02 25.95 -6.30
C GLU A 154 6.64 25.43 -5.88
N SER A 155 5.99 24.65 -6.76
CA SER A 155 4.67 24.08 -6.49
C SER A 155 4.76 22.64 -5.97
N ARG A 156 3.89 22.33 -4.99
CA ARG A 156 3.77 20.99 -4.43
C ARG A 156 3.36 19.95 -5.48
N ASP A 157 2.51 20.34 -6.43
CA ASP A 157 1.99 19.44 -7.46
C ASP A 157 3.07 19.06 -8.48
N GLU A 158 3.92 20.03 -8.86
CA GLU A 158 5.05 19.77 -9.74
C GLU A 158 6.12 18.91 -9.04
N LEU A 159 6.41 19.19 -7.76
CA LEU A 159 7.30 18.35 -6.95
C LEU A 159 6.77 16.91 -6.88
N ALA A 160 5.49 16.72 -6.57
CA ALA A 160 4.86 15.40 -6.54
C ALA A 160 4.99 14.69 -7.89
N THR A 161 4.73 15.40 -9.00
CA THR A 161 4.85 14.85 -10.35
C THR A 161 6.27 14.38 -10.67
N ARG A 162 7.28 15.20 -10.37
CA ARG A 162 8.68 14.81 -10.64
C ARG A 162 9.16 13.68 -9.74
N LEU A 163 8.74 13.64 -8.47
CA LEU A 163 9.02 12.53 -7.57
C LEU A 163 8.36 11.23 -8.07
N HIS A 164 7.12 11.31 -8.57
CA HIS A 164 6.46 10.15 -9.19
C HIS A 164 7.22 9.66 -10.44
N ALA A 165 7.74 10.56 -11.28
CA ALA A 165 8.55 10.19 -12.43
C ALA A 165 9.86 9.50 -12.02
N LEU A 166 10.53 9.98 -10.96
CA LEU A 166 11.73 9.35 -10.40
C LEU A 166 11.43 7.96 -9.83
N ALA A 167 10.35 7.80 -9.06
CA ALA A 167 9.97 6.52 -8.47
C ALA A 167 9.59 5.45 -9.51
N ARG A 168 9.29 5.86 -10.75
CA ARG A 168 8.93 4.98 -11.87
C ARG A 168 10.06 4.82 -12.88
N ILE A 169 11.29 5.19 -12.52
CA ILE A 169 12.46 5.14 -13.40
C ILE A 169 12.71 3.75 -14.01
N ASP A 170 12.27 2.71 -13.31
CA ASP A 170 12.40 1.29 -13.65
C ASP A 170 11.20 0.73 -14.44
N LEU A 171 10.08 1.46 -14.53
CA LEU A 171 8.86 1.01 -15.22
C LEU A 171 8.84 1.36 -16.71
N ARG A 172 10.00 1.66 -17.32
CA ARG A 172 10.09 2.13 -18.71
C ARG A 172 9.54 1.12 -19.73
N ASP A 173 9.40 -0.15 -19.36
CA ASP A 173 8.92 -1.24 -20.24
C ASP A 173 7.57 -1.85 -19.84
N VAL A 174 6.88 -1.33 -18.81
CA VAL A 174 5.51 -1.81 -18.52
C VAL A 174 4.54 -0.99 -19.36
N GLN A 175 4.12 -1.53 -20.51
CA GLN A 175 3.04 -0.95 -21.29
C GLN A 175 1.85 -0.65 -20.38
N PRO A 176 1.23 0.54 -20.47
CA PRO A 176 0.01 0.80 -19.74
C PRO A 176 -1.04 -0.24 -20.16
N ALA A 177 -1.74 -0.81 -19.16
CA ALA A 177 -2.88 -1.68 -19.42
C ALA A 177 -3.82 -0.98 -20.41
N PRO A 178 -4.37 -1.69 -21.41
CA PRO A 178 -5.27 -1.09 -22.37
C PRO A 178 -6.41 -0.43 -21.61
N THR A 179 -6.59 0.88 -21.82
CA THR A 179 -7.79 1.60 -21.44
C THR A 179 -8.96 0.82 -22.02
N THR A 180 -9.76 0.19 -21.18
CA THR A 180 -11.10 -0.26 -21.57
C THR A 180 -11.86 0.98 -21.97
N SER A 181 -11.92 1.22 -23.28
CA SER A 181 -12.91 2.09 -23.88
C SER A 181 -14.27 1.49 -23.56
N ASP A 182 -15.05 2.24 -22.80
CA ASP A 182 -16.47 1.98 -22.56
C ASP A 182 -17.18 1.71 -23.89
N ASN A 183 -17.97 0.63 -23.90
CA ASN A 183 -19.01 0.35 -24.88
C ASN A 183 -20.35 0.35 -24.14
#